data_AF-A0A5E7MWC6-F1
#
_entry.id   AF-A0A5E7MWC6-F1
#
_cell.length_a   1.000
_cell.length_b   1.000
_cell.length_c   1.000
_cell.angle_alpha   90.00
_cell.angle_beta   90.00
_cell.angle_gamma   90.00
#
_symmetry.space_group_name_H-M   'P 1'
#
loop_
_entity.id
_entity.type
_entity.pdbx_description
1 polymer ?
#
loop_
_entity_poly.entity_id
_entity_poly.type
_entity_poly.pdbx_seq_one_letter_code
_entity_poly.pdbx_strand_id
1 'polypeptide(L)'
;MRTIFLALALIATGVHAAEEADDNPCDKVENDVQTLECSAFSRTTAEDLLKDNYQSLTERMQTAYGKNPAQLSDITAKLKAAQQQWLKTRDADCAVEAFPATSGSKAFTIAQNDCVARMSDERSEFLESIGQE
;
A
#
# COMPACT_ATOMS: atom_id res chain seq x y z
N MET A 1 -42.48 -56.20 -15.57
CA MET A 1 -42.24 -55.51 -14.28
C MET A 1 -40.92 -55.96 -13.69
N ARG A 2 -39.89 -55.11 -13.71
CA ARG A 2 -39.01 -54.80 -12.57
C ARG A 2 -37.98 -53.76 -13.03
N THR A 3 -38.06 -52.61 -12.38
CA THR A 3 -37.35 -51.36 -12.64
C THR A 3 -35.87 -51.44 -12.28
N ILE A 4 -34.99 -51.01 -13.19
CA ILE A 4 -33.56 -50.83 -12.91
C ILE A 4 -33.42 -49.45 -12.26
N PHE A 5 -33.04 -49.42 -10.98
CA PHE A 5 -32.70 -48.19 -10.26
C PHE A 5 -31.24 -47.81 -10.57
N LEU A 6 -31.04 -46.69 -11.26
CA LEU A 6 -29.75 -46.01 -11.40
C LEU A 6 -29.60 -45.03 -10.22
N ALA A 7 -28.75 -45.37 -9.25
CA ALA A 7 -28.35 -44.46 -8.20
C ALA A 7 -27.17 -43.60 -8.69
N LEU A 8 -27.42 -42.31 -8.96
CA LEU A 8 -26.36 -41.32 -9.15
C LEU A 8 -25.81 -40.91 -7.77
N ALA A 9 -24.59 -41.36 -7.45
CA ALA A 9 -23.85 -40.84 -6.30
C ALA A 9 -23.17 -39.52 -6.69
N LEU A 10 -23.75 -38.40 -6.25
CA LEU A 10 -23.12 -37.08 -6.31
C LEU A 10 -22.04 -37.01 -5.22
N ILE A 11 -20.77 -37.20 -5.60
CA ILE A 11 -19.63 -36.92 -4.74
C ILE A 11 -19.42 -35.40 -4.78
N ALA A 12 -20.02 -34.69 -3.84
CA ALA A 12 -19.69 -33.28 -3.60
C ALA A 12 -18.32 -33.23 -2.92
N THR A 13 -17.25 -33.15 -3.72
CA THR A 13 -15.94 -32.72 -3.20
C THR A 13 -16.05 -31.24 -2.86
N GLY A 14 -16.33 -30.94 -1.60
CA GLY A 14 -16.23 -29.59 -1.06
C GLY A 14 -14.78 -29.16 -1.12
N VAL A 15 -14.42 -28.36 -2.12
CA VAL A 15 -13.16 -27.62 -2.15
C VAL A 15 -13.25 -26.61 -1.01
N HIS A 16 -12.70 -26.96 0.15
CA HIS A 16 -12.42 -25.97 1.18
C HIS A 16 -11.18 -25.21 0.70
N ALA A 17 -11.41 -24.07 0.04
CA ALA A 17 -10.41 -23.03 0.01
C ALA A 17 -10.28 -22.54 1.46
N ALA A 18 -9.31 -23.07 2.19
CA ALA A 18 -8.84 -22.39 3.38
C ALA A 18 -8.19 -21.10 2.86
N GLU A 19 -8.92 -20.00 2.96
CA GLU A 19 -8.30 -18.68 2.94
C GLU A 19 -7.38 -18.64 4.16
N GLU A 20 -6.08 -18.84 3.92
CA GLU A 20 -5.04 -18.43 4.87
C GLU A 20 -5.23 -16.92 5.01
N ALA A 21 -6.03 -16.49 5.99
CA ALA A 21 -6.17 -15.09 6.32
C ALA A 21 -4.76 -14.58 6.68
N ASP A 22 -4.21 -13.69 5.87
CA ASP A 22 -2.95 -13.01 6.19
C ASP A 22 -3.09 -12.45 7.61
N ASP A 23 -2.17 -12.83 8.51
CA ASP A 23 -2.22 -12.44 9.92
C ASP A 23 -1.86 -10.95 10.05
N ASN A 24 -2.83 -10.07 9.79
CA ASN A 24 -2.68 -8.63 9.93
C ASN A 24 -2.52 -8.28 11.41
N PRO A 25 -1.34 -7.81 11.86
CA PRO A 25 -1.11 -7.49 13.27
C PRO A 25 -1.97 -6.33 13.77
N CYS A 26 -2.59 -5.55 12.87
CA CYS A 26 -3.52 -4.48 13.21
C CYS A 26 -4.91 -5.00 13.64
N ASP A 27 -5.30 -6.21 13.24
CA ASP A 27 -6.59 -6.79 13.64
C ASP A 27 -6.63 -7.18 15.13
N LYS A 28 -5.45 -7.18 15.77
CA LYS A 28 -5.24 -7.49 17.19
C LYS A 28 -5.12 -6.25 18.06
N VAL A 29 -5.28 -5.05 17.49
CA VAL A 29 -5.24 -3.78 18.24
C VAL A 29 -6.50 -3.65 19.08
N GLU A 30 -6.34 -3.42 20.38
CA GLU A 30 -7.45 -3.14 21.30
C GLU A 30 -7.45 -1.66 21.70
N ASN A 31 -8.66 -1.08 21.83
CA ASN A 31 -8.87 0.30 22.31
C ASN A 31 -8.16 1.40 21.49
N ASP A 32 -7.98 1.18 20.18
CA ASP A 32 -7.35 2.13 19.25
C ASP A 32 -5.90 2.52 19.62
N VAL A 33 -5.24 1.74 20.48
CA VAL A 33 -3.83 1.96 20.83
C VAL A 33 -2.95 1.15 19.89
N GLN A 34 -2.37 1.85 18.90
CA GLN A 34 -1.46 1.27 17.92
C GLN A 34 -0.34 0.46 18.61
N THR A 35 -0.22 -0.82 18.24
CA THR A 35 0.92 -1.64 18.65
C THR A 35 2.16 -1.29 17.81
N LEU A 36 3.35 -1.64 18.28
CA LEU A 36 4.55 -1.40 17.48
C LEU A 36 4.51 -2.23 16.20
N GLU A 37 4.03 -3.46 16.32
CA GLU A 37 3.85 -4.43 15.25
C GLU A 37 2.85 -3.91 14.19
N CYS A 38 1.69 -3.41 14.61
CA CYS A 38 0.72 -2.80 13.69
C CYS A 38 1.31 -1.55 13.03
N SER A 39 1.93 -0.63 13.78
CA SER A 39 2.53 0.58 13.17
C SER A 39 3.56 0.24 12.09
N ALA A 40 4.40 -0.78 12.33
CA ALA A 40 5.41 -1.23 11.37
C ALA A 40 4.78 -1.87 10.13
N PHE A 41 3.72 -2.66 10.32
CA PHE A 41 2.93 -3.22 9.23
C PHE A 41 2.27 -2.12 8.39
N SER A 42 1.50 -1.21 9.00
CA SER A 42 0.85 -0.10 8.32
C SER A 42 1.83 0.77 7.54
N ARG A 43 2.99 1.09 8.13
CA ARG A 43 4.06 1.78 7.41
C ARG A 43 4.48 1.03 6.15
N THR A 44 4.77 -0.26 6.28
CA THR A 44 5.27 -1.07 5.17
C THR A 44 4.22 -1.13 4.06
N THR A 45 2.97 -1.43 4.41
CA THR A 45 1.85 -1.48 3.46
C THR A 45 1.65 -0.16 2.72
N ALA A 46 1.71 0.98 3.42
CA ALA A 46 1.57 2.30 2.80
C ALA A 46 2.77 2.67 1.91
N GLU A 47 3.99 2.30 2.30
CA GLU A 47 5.18 2.51 1.46
C GLU A 47 5.15 1.62 0.20
N ASP A 48 4.64 0.39 0.30
CA ASP A 48 4.42 -0.49 -0.84
C ASP A 48 3.32 0.04 -1.78
N LEU A 49 2.17 0.47 -1.24
CA LEU A 49 1.10 1.10 -2.02
C LEU A 49 1.61 2.34 -2.77
N LEU A 50 2.41 3.17 -2.12
CA LEU A 50 3.03 4.34 -2.73
C LEU A 50 3.93 3.97 -3.90
N LYS A 51 4.75 2.92 -3.74
CA LYS A 51 5.64 2.43 -4.79
C LYS A 51 4.83 1.92 -5.98
N ASP A 52 3.78 1.16 -5.73
CA ASP A 52 2.89 0.63 -6.76
C ASP A 52 2.19 1.76 -7.51
N ASN A 53 1.68 2.77 -6.80
CA ASN A 53 1.04 3.92 -7.41
C ASN A 53 1.99 4.79 -8.24
N TYR A 54 3.24 4.95 -7.81
CA TYR A 54 4.27 5.61 -8.60
C TYR A 54 4.59 4.84 -9.88
N GLN A 55 4.64 3.50 -9.81
CA GLN A 55 4.84 2.65 -10.97
C GLN A 55 3.65 2.75 -11.94
N SER A 56 2.42 2.65 -11.44
CA SER A 56 1.20 2.81 -12.25
C SER A 56 1.13 4.19 -12.91
N LEU A 57 1.54 5.26 -12.22
CA LEU A 57 1.62 6.59 -12.82
C LEU A 57 2.63 6.61 -13.99
N THR A 58 3.79 5.99 -13.81
CA THR A 58 4.81 5.91 -14.87
C THR A 58 4.26 5.16 -16.10
N GLU A 59 3.50 4.10 -15.90
CA GLU A 59 2.82 3.35 -16.97
C GLU A 59 1.73 4.17 -17.68
N ARG A 60 0.95 4.98 -16.93
CA ARG A 60 0.00 5.93 -17.52
C ARG A 60 0.71 6.95 -18.39
N MET A 61 1.83 7.52 -17.92
CA MET A 61 2.63 8.47 -18.72
C MET A 61 3.21 7.82 -19.98
N GLN A 62 3.67 6.57 -19.89
CA GLN A 62 4.13 5.80 -21.05
C GLN A 62 3.00 5.58 -22.07
N THR A 63 1.80 5.28 -21.61
CA THR A 63 0.62 5.09 -22.46
C THR A 63 0.22 6.39 -23.17
N ALA A 64 0.15 7.50 -22.42
CA ALA A 64 -0.26 8.79 -22.95
C ALA A 64 0.78 9.42 -23.90
N TYR A 65 2.06 9.33 -23.55
CA TYR A 65 3.13 10.07 -24.23
C TYR A 65 4.15 9.20 -24.96
N GLY A 66 3.96 7.87 -25.01
CA GLY A 66 4.92 6.94 -25.61
C GLY A 66 5.25 7.19 -27.08
N LYS A 67 4.39 7.89 -27.82
CA LYS A 67 4.63 8.31 -29.22
C LYS A 67 5.46 9.60 -29.34
N ASN A 68 5.70 10.31 -28.24
CA ASN A 68 6.51 11.52 -28.16
C ASN A 68 7.65 11.35 -27.12
N PRO A 69 8.80 10.79 -27.52
CA PRO A 69 9.89 10.47 -26.60
C PRO A 69 10.41 11.65 -25.78
N ALA A 70 10.44 12.85 -26.38
CA ALA A 70 10.90 14.06 -25.69
C ALA A 70 9.96 14.44 -24.54
N GLN A 71 8.65 14.42 -24.79
CA GLN A 71 7.63 14.74 -23.79
C GLN A 71 7.56 13.67 -22.68
N LEU A 72 7.64 12.39 -23.05
CA LEU A 72 7.68 11.29 -22.08
C LEU A 72 8.91 11.41 -21.16
N SER A 73 10.09 11.66 -21.74
CA SER A 73 11.33 11.85 -20.97
C SER A 73 11.22 13.03 -20.00
N ASP A 74 10.66 14.16 -20.45
CA ASP A 74 10.48 15.35 -19.63
C ASP A 74 9.55 15.11 -18.44
N ILE A 75 8.36 14.53 -18.65
CA ILE A 75 7.41 14.28 -17.54
C ILE A 75 7.95 13.22 -16.57
N THR A 76 8.59 12.17 -17.07
CA THR A 76 9.15 11.10 -16.22
C THR A 76 10.29 11.64 -15.34
N ALA A 77 11.14 12.53 -15.89
CA ALA A 77 12.19 13.19 -15.11
C ALA A 77 11.62 14.08 -14.00
N LYS A 78 10.55 14.83 -14.30
CA LYS A 78 9.85 15.67 -13.30
C LYS A 78 9.20 14.85 -12.20
N LEU A 79 8.52 13.76 -12.54
CA LEU A 79 7.90 12.85 -11.56
C LEU A 79 8.95 12.27 -10.61
N LYS A 80 10.08 11.81 -11.16
CA LYS A 80 11.20 11.28 -10.37
C LYS A 80 11.76 12.33 -9.42
N ALA A 81 12.04 13.54 -9.91
CA ALA A 81 12.56 14.62 -9.09
C ALA A 81 11.58 15.02 -7.98
N ALA A 82 10.29 15.14 -8.30
CA ALA A 82 9.25 15.46 -7.33
C ALA A 82 9.11 14.39 -6.24
N GLN A 83 9.14 13.10 -6.62
CA GLN A 83 9.04 11.99 -5.67
C GLN A 83 10.25 11.95 -4.72
N GLN A 84 11.46 12.18 -5.22
CA GLN A 84 12.67 12.25 -4.40
C GLN A 84 12.65 13.41 -3.40
N GLN A 85 12.11 14.57 -3.81
CA GLN A 85 11.97 15.71 -2.92
C GLN A 85 10.87 15.49 -1.87
N TRP A 86 9.77 14.86 -2.28
CA TRP A 86 8.68 14.53 -1.38
C TRP A 86 9.14 13.56 -0.28
N LEU A 87 9.94 12.53 -0.60
CA LEU A 87 10.50 11.62 0.41
C LEU A 87 11.30 12.35 1.49
N LYS A 88 12.12 13.35 1.11
CA LYS A 88 12.86 14.17 2.08
C LYS A 88 11.95 15.01 2.96
N THR A 89 10.87 15.53 2.38
CA THR A 89 9.87 16.32 3.10
C THR A 89 9.15 15.43 4.10
N ARG A 90 8.69 14.26 3.66
CA ARG A 90 8.06 13.24 4.51
C ARG A 90 8.92 12.89 5.71
N ASP A 91 10.19 12.55 5.46
CA ASP A 91 11.10 12.13 6.53
C ASP A 91 11.40 13.27 7.51
N ALA A 92 11.50 14.52 7.03
CA ALA A 92 11.70 15.69 7.87
C ALA A 92 10.46 16.00 8.73
N ASP A 93 9.26 15.96 8.13
CA ASP A 93 8.01 16.23 8.83
C ASP A 93 7.72 15.14 9.87
N CYS A 94 7.97 13.86 9.56
CA CYS A 94 7.82 12.79 10.56
C CYS A 94 8.80 12.85 11.70
N ALA A 95 10.00 13.39 11.49
CA ALA A 95 10.92 13.67 12.59
C ALA A 95 10.39 14.77 13.53
N VAL A 96 9.64 15.74 12.98
CA VAL A 96 8.97 16.79 13.76
C VAL A 96 7.74 16.25 14.47
N GLU A 97 6.87 15.49 13.79
CA GLU A 97 5.64 14.93 14.38
C GLU A 97 5.93 13.95 15.53
N ALA A 98 7.07 13.25 15.51
CA ALA A 98 7.47 12.37 16.60
C ALA A 98 7.90 13.12 17.89
N PHE A 99 8.04 14.45 17.86
CA PHE A 99 8.35 15.24 19.05
C PHE A 99 7.15 15.30 20.03
N PRO A 100 7.34 15.13 21.36
CA PRO A 100 8.61 15.11 22.10
C PRO A 100 9.13 13.70 22.42
N ALA A 101 8.65 12.66 21.75
CA ALA A 101 9.07 11.30 22.06
C ALA A 101 10.58 11.13 21.89
N THR A 102 11.22 10.47 22.85
CA THR A 102 12.67 10.25 22.82
C THR A 102 13.05 9.36 21.65
N SER A 103 14.00 9.79 20.83
CA SER A 103 14.55 8.99 19.73
C SER A 103 14.99 7.60 20.23
N GLY A 104 14.61 6.56 19.50
CA GLY A 104 14.86 5.15 19.85
C GLY A 104 13.86 4.55 20.85
N SER A 105 12.93 5.32 21.41
CA SER A 105 11.84 4.77 22.23
C SER A 105 10.73 4.13 21.37
N LYS A 106 9.95 3.22 21.98
CA LYS A 106 8.77 2.61 21.33
C LYS A 106 7.78 3.68 20.84
N ALA A 107 7.50 4.69 21.65
CA ALA A 107 6.57 5.77 21.31
C ALA A 107 7.06 6.59 20.11
N PHE A 108 8.36 6.89 20.06
CA PHE A 108 8.97 7.57 18.93
C PHE A 108 8.86 6.75 17.64
N THR A 109 9.14 5.44 17.70
CA THR A 109 9.02 4.56 16.52
C THR A 109 7.59 4.45 16.01
N ILE A 110 6.61 4.29 16.92
CA ILE A 110 5.19 4.26 16.54
C ILE A 110 4.78 5.57 15.87
N ALA A 111 5.08 6.72 16.50
CA ALA A 111 4.75 8.02 15.93
C ALA A 111 5.38 8.25 14.54
N GLN A 112 6.63 7.83 14.34
CA GLN A 112 7.27 7.90 13.04
C GLN A 112 6.61 6.98 12.01
N ASN A 113 6.29 5.74 12.38
CA ASN A 113 5.64 4.79 11.49
C ASN A 113 4.27 5.28 11.05
N ASP A 114 3.45 5.75 11.99
CA ASP A 114 2.11 6.24 11.71
C ASP A 114 2.14 7.48 10.80
N CYS A 115 3.07 8.40 11.05
CA CYS A 115 3.28 9.57 10.19
C CYS A 115 3.70 9.17 8.76
N VAL A 116 4.66 8.24 8.64
CA VAL A 116 5.12 7.77 7.32
C VAL A 116 3.98 7.07 6.58
N ALA A 117 3.17 6.27 7.27
CA ALA A 117 2.03 5.58 6.68
C ALA A 117 1.03 6.59 6.10
N ARG A 118 0.52 7.51 6.95
CA ARG A 118 -0.45 8.54 6.54
C ARG A 118 0.03 9.36 5.35
N MET A 119 1.26 9.89 5.39
CA MET A 119 1.75 10.70 4.29
C MET A 119 1.97 9.88 3.01
N SER A 120 2.35 8.61 3.13
CA SER A 120 2.51 7.73 1.96
C SER A 120 1.15 7.41 1.32
N ASP A 121 0.08 7.25 2.10
CA ASP A 121 -1.28 7.08 1.59
C ASP A 121 -1.77 8.35 0.88
N GLU A 122 -1.65 9.52 1.52
CA GLU A 122 -2.00 10.83 0.91
C GLU A 122 -1.23 11.07 -0.40
N ARG A 123 0.05 10.68 -0.44
CA ARG A 123 0.87 10.77 -1.65
C ARG A 123 0.42 9.79 -2.71
N SER A 124 0.01 8.59 -2.33
CA SER A 124 -0.54 7.58 -3.24
C SER A 124 -1.77 8.13 -3.95
N GLU A 125 -2.74 8.69 -3.21
CA GLU A 125 -3.94 9.33 -3.76
C GLU A 125 -3.58 10.47 -4.73
N PHE A 126 -2.60 11.30 -4.36
CA PHE A 126 -2.10 12.35 -5.25
C PHE A 126 -1.54 11.77 -6.55
N LEU A 127 -0.70 10.73 -6.49
CA LEU A 127 -0.13 10.09 -7.69
C LEU A 127 -1.22 9.44 -8.54
N GLU A 128 -2.21 8.79 -7.92
CA GLU A 128 -3.40 8.25 -8.57
C GLU A 128 -4.15 9.32 -9.36
N SER A 129 -4.33 10.51 -8.80
CA SER A 129 -5.09 11.59 -9.47
C SER A 129 -4.46 12.08 -10.78
N ILE A 130 -3.17 11.82 -11.02
CA ILE A 130 -2.45 12.30 -12.20
C ILE A 130 -2.68 11.37 -13.40
N GLY A 131 -3.10 11.96 -14.52
CA GLY A 131 -3.21 11.28 -15.82
C GLY A 131 -4.41 10.34 -15.91
N GLN A 132 -5.51 10.69 -15.26
CA GLN A 132 -6.78 9.95 -15.23
C GLN A 132 -7.77 10.35 -16.35
N GLU A 133 -7.37 11.27 -17.25
CA GLU A 133 -8.15 11.72 -18.42
C GLU A 133 -7.84 10.85 -19.66
#